data_AF-A0A1G7MZT9-F1
#
_entry.id   AF-A0A1G7MZT9-F1
#
_cell.length_a   1.000
_cell.length_b   1.000
_cell.length_c   1.000
_cell.angle_alpha   90.00
_cell.angle_beta   90.00
_cell.angle_gamma   90.00
#
_symmetry.space_group_name_H-M   'P 1'
#
loop_
_entity.id
_entity.type
_entity.pdbx_description
1 polymer ?
#
loop_
_entity_poly.entity_id
_entity_poly.type
_entity_poly.pdbx_seq_one_letter_code
_entity_poly.pdbx_strand_id
1 'polypeptide(L)'
;MNGLNDKDMEILQAYAEAGNRERYWNYLANHAGADGYGLLALGVVRNDNMPGAVANSYAQSYAKDHDHVVLDERGWEAFGRDLVRNDFQRRALHMAQNEPQLALNLPAADIQDAHAQSFGKASIGADAWTPNILLNAARAGGGEPAVEKVWHTMLDSRFIGVPRLGDTTYGVLGKYGDNVADKGEYMGALIRAERTAAFSSSYVDPDHINRDINHYEYDARSRGWTSYVNTDVAEFGFRSPSERVTDPALIRDLNDAREVRLERQHMAAKVHPDDPYREIAQSPHTVADTTAPKSPSVDSTVLARSVDPALYDDLRARLPEGTSPDRLAQVTLAARQADIRGGDIQGISLQNDSTLLMHGRHPGDRAVVDISTPPPTVEQTVAHANAYAGQQTQQWAQFHSEQQEIEAQAQQQAQTQTQTQSQSGPAMSGPRMG
;
A
#
# COMPACT_ATOMS: atom_id res chain seq x y z
N MET A 1 -20.37 18.54 -21.62
CA MET A 1 -20.39 19.59 -20.57
C MET A 1 -19.36 19.19 -19.53
N ASN A 2 -18.61 20.13 -18.96
CA ASN A 2 -17.67 19.82 -17.88
C ASN A 2 -18.40 19.97 -16.55
N GLY A 3 -18.50 18.90 -15.76
CA GLY A 3 -19.19 18.90 -14.46
C GLY A 3 -20.53 18.18 -14.43
N LEU A 4 -21.14 18.09 -13.24
CA LEU A 4 -22.46 17.50 -13.01
C LEU A 4 -23.58 18.44 -13.48
N ASN A 5 -24.72 17.87 -13.86
CA ASN A 5 -25.97 18.58 -14.12
C ASN A 5 -27.08 18.09 -13.18
N ASP A 6 -28.26 18.70 -13.25
CA ASP A 6 -29.39 18.38 -12.35
C ASP A 6 -29.79 16.90 -12.41
N LYS A 7 -29.78 16.29 -13.60
CA LYS A 7 -30.08 14.86 -13.76
C LYS A 7 -29.04 13.97 -13.08
N ASP A 8 -27.77 14.35 -13.14
CA ASP A 8 -26.72 13.63 -12.42
C ASP A 8 -26.95 13.71 -10.90
N MET A 9 -27.34 14.88 -10.41
CA MET A 9 -27.63 15.10 -8.99
C MET A 9 -28.85 14.30 -8.53
N GLU A 10 -29.91 14.18 -9.33
CA GLU A 10 -31.07 13.34 -9.04
C GLU A 10 -30.66 11.86 -8.88
N ILE A 11 -29.81 11.35 -9.78
CA ILE A 11 -29.31 9.96 -9.72
C ILE A 11 -28.45 9.75 -8.46
N LEU A 12 -27.50 10.65 -8.20
CA LEU A 12 -26.62 10.59 -7.03
C LEU A 12 -27.41 10.71 -5.73
N GLN A 13 -28.43 11.57 -5.67
CA GLN A 13 -29.31 11.70 -4.52
C GLN A 13 -30.04 10.39 -4.23
N ALA A 14 -30.64 9.79 -5.26
CA ALA A 14 -31.37 8.54 -5.11
C ALA A 14 -30.48 7.42 -4.56
N TYR A 15 -29.22 7.33 -5.01
CA TYR A 15 -28.27 6.36 -4.47
C TYR A 15 -27.82 6.70 -3.04
N ALA A 16 -27.56 7.98 -2.72
CA ALA A 16 -27.15 8.40 -1.38
C ALA A 16 -28.27 8.18 -0.34
N GLU A 17 -29.52 8.50 -0.67
CA GLU A 17 -30.68 8.28 0.19
C GLU A 17 -30.91 6.79 0.44
N ALA A 18 -30.83 5.98 -0.63
CA ALA A 18 -30.94 4.53 -0.54
C ALA A 18 -29.75 3.85 0.16
N GLY A 19 -28.65 4.59 0.40
CA GLY A 19 -27.39 4.04 0.92
C GLY A 19 -26.69 3.10 -0.07
N ASN A 20 -26.94 3.25 -1.37
CA ASN A 20 -26.36 2.43 -2.42
C ASN A 20 -24.97 2.93 -2.82
N ARG A 21 -23.98 2.64 -1.96
CA ARG A 21 -22.61 3.16 -2.07
C ARG A 21 -21.91 2.72 -3.34
N GLU A 22 -22.09 1.46 -3.72
CA GLU A 22 -21.47 0.90 -4.91
C GLU A 22 -21.96 1.61 -6.18
N ARG A 23 -23.27 1.83 -6.31
CA ARG A 23 -23.82 2.57 -7.44
C ARG A 23 -23.50 4.06 -7.42
N TYR A 24 -23.48 4.68 -6.23
CA TYR A 24 -23.10 6.08 -6.07
C TYR A 24 -21.67 6.33 -6.60
N TRP A 25 -20.69 5.56 -6.13
CA TRP A 25 -19.31 5.71 -6.58
C TRP A 25 -19.10 5.25 -8.02
N ASN A 26 -19.82 4.21 -8.47
CA ASN A 26 -19.79 3.79 -9.87
C ASN A 26 -20.25 4.89 -10.82
N TYR A 27 -21.31 5.62 -10.47
CA TYR A 27 -21.80 6.73 -11.28
C TYR A 27 -20.72 7.80 -11.45
N LEU A 28 -20.11 8.22 -10.34
CA LEU A 28 -19.02 9.20 -10.35
C LEU A 28 -17.78 8.70 -11.10
N ALA A 29 -17.42 7.43 -10.94
CA ALA A 29 -16.25 6.83 -11.58
C ALA A 29 -16.35 6.81 -13.11
N ASN A 30 -17.56 6.60 -13.66
CA ASN A 30 -17.79 6.55 -15.11
C ASN A 30 -18.14 7.91 -15.71
N HIS A 31 -18.41 8.93 -14.89
CA HIS A 31 -18.80 10.24 -15.39
C HIS A 31 -17.66 10.89 -16.19
N ALA A 32 -17.98 11.42 -17.37
CA ALA A 32 -16.99 12.14 -18.18
C ALA A 32 -16.42 13.34 -17.42
N GLY A 33 -15.08 13.44 -17.37
CA GLY A 33 -14.38 14.51 -16.65
C GLY A 33 -14.15 14.23 -15.16
N ALA A 34 -14.49 13.04 -14.67
CA ALA A 34 -14.12 12.60 -13.33
C ALA A 34 -12.59 12.52 -13.14
N ASP A 35 -12.12 12.88 -11.96
CA ASP A 35 -10.69 12.94 -11.59
C ASP A 35 -10.11 11.60 -11.07
N GLY A 36 -10.96 10.59 -10.89
CA GLY A 36 -10.59 9.26 -10.38
C GLY A 36 -10.95 9.01 -8.92
N TYR A 37 -11.42 10.02 -8.17
CA TYR A 37 -11.83 9.84 -6.77
C TYR A 37 -12.95 8.79 -6.62
N GLY A 38 -13.99 8.85 -7.46
CA GLY A 38 -15.08 7.87 -7.43
C GLY A 38 -14.60 6.43 -7.69
N LEU A 39 -13.58 6.26 -8.53
CA LEU A 39 -13.01 4.95 -8.83
C LEU A 39 -12.18 4.41 -7.66
N LEU A 40 -11.43 5.27 -6.96
CA LEU A 40 -10.72 4.88 -5.72
C LEU A 40 -11.71 4.47 -4.63
N ALA A 41 -12.76 5.28 -4.41
CA ALA A 41 -13.79 4.98 -3.42
C ALA A 41 -14.55 3.68 -3.74
N LEU A 42 -14.80 3.39 -5.01
CA LEU A 42 -15.42 2.14 -5.45
C LEU A 42 -14.57 0.91 -5.07
N GLY A 43 -13.24 0.99 -5.24
CA GLY A 43 -12.32 -0.06 -4.81
C GLY A 43 -12.34 -0.31 -3.30
N VAL A 44 -12.50 0.74 -2.48
CA VAL A 44 -12.69 0.63 -1.03
C VAL A 44 -14.01 -0.07 -0.69
N VAL A 45 -15.11 0.30 -1.36
CA VAL A 45 -16.43 -0.30 -1.13
C VAL A 45 -16.46 -1.79 -1.45
N ARG A 46 -15.77 -2.20 -2.52
CA ARG A 46 -15.75 -3.59 -3.01
C ARG A 46 -14.60 -4.41 -2.44
N ASN A 47 -13.61 -3.75 -1.82
CA ASN A 47 -12.38 -4.35 -1.31
C ASN A 47 -11.68 -5.26 -2.34
N ASP A 48 -11.80 -4.92 -3.63
CA ASP A 48 -11.42 -5.78 -4.75
C ASP A 48 -10.15 -5.30 -5.48
N ASN A 49 -9.46 -4.32 -4.91
CA ASN A 49 -8.10 -3.94 -5.28
C ASN A 49 -7.26 -3.63 -4.05
N MET A 50 -5.93 -3.70 -4.21
CA MET A 50 -4.99 -3.47 -3.11
C MET A 50 -5.16 -2.09 -2.43
N PRO A 51 -5.27 -0.95 -3.14
CA PRO A 51 -5.41 0.36 -2.48
C PRO A 51 -6.68 0.46 -1.61
N GLY A 52 -7.80 -0.11 -2.07
CA GLY A 52 -9.05 -0.16 -1.32
C GLY A 52 -8.91 -1.01 -0.04
N ALA A 53 -8.27 -2.16 -0.16
CA ALA A 53 -8.01 -3.05 0.97
C ALA A 53 -7.04 -2.47 2.00
N VAL A 54 -6.02 -1.73 1.56
CA VAL A 54 -5.12 -0.98 2.45
C VAL A 54 -5.90 0.08 3.22
N ALA A 55 -6.77 0.84 2.56
CA ALA A 55 -7.56 1.89 3.21
C ALA A 55 -8.50 1.30 4.28
N ASN A 56 -9.20 0.20 3.97
CA ASN A 56 -10.05 -0.50 4.94
C ASN A 56 -9.24 -1.03 6.14
N SER A 57 -8.10 -1.68 5.86
CA SER A 57 -7.23 -2.24 6.91
C SER A 57 -6.62 -1.16 7.79
N TYR A 58 -6.22 -0.03 7.21
CA TYR A 58 -5.70 1.13 7.92
C TYR A 58 -6.77 1.76 8.81
N ALA A 59 -7.96 2.02 8.30
CA ALA A 59 -9.06 2.59 9.07
C ALA A 59 -9.46 1.68 10.24
N GLN A 60 -9.51 0.36 10.02
CA GLN A 60 -9.79 -0.64 11.06
C GLN A 60 -8.71 -0.66 12.15
N SER A 61 -7.43 -0.60 11.76
CA SER A 61 -6.31 -0.59 12.71
C SER A 61 -6.30 0.72 13.50
N TYR A 62 -6.51 1.85 12.83
CA TYR A 62 -6.53 3.17 13.46
C TYR A 62 -7.64 3.25 14.52
N ALA A 63 -8.88 2.87 14.15
CA ALA A 63 -10.02 2.90 15.05
C ALA A 63 -9.77 2.05 16.31
N LYS A 64 -9.12 0.88 16.16
CA LYS A 64 -8.80 -0.01 17.27
C LYS A 64 -7.68 0.55 18.16
N ASP A 65 -6.59 1.00 17.54
CA ASP A 65 -5.36 1.33 18.25
C ASP A 65 -5.44 2.71 18.92
N HIS A 66 -6.10 3.69 18.27
CA HIS A 66 -6.20 5.07 18.76
C HIS A 66 -7.52 5.38 19.47
N ASP A 67 -8.64 4.84 18.97
CA ASP A 67 -9.98 5.18 19.49
C ASP A 67 -10.64 4.03 20.30
N HIS A 68 -9.99 2.87 20.34
CA HIS A 68 -10.51 1.64 20.98
C HIS A 68 -11.89 1.21 20.45
N VAL A 69 -12.18 1.54 19.19
CA VAL A 69 -13.40 1.16 18.46
C VAL A 69 -13.10 -0.03 17.55
N VAL A 70 -13.91 -1.08 17.67
CA VAL A 70 -13.89 -2.23 16.75
C VAL A 70 -15.25 -2.31 16.08
N LEU A 71 -15.27 -2.07 14.77
CA LEU A 71 -16.48 -2.20 13.94
C LEU A 71 -16.44 -3.53 13.18
N ASP A 72 -17.58 -4.20 13.10
CA ASP A 72 -17.82 -5.31 12.19
C ASP A 72 -18.19 -4.80 10.78
N GLU A 73 -18.45 -5.70 9.83
CA GLU A 73 -18.82 -5.30 8.46
C GLU A 73 -20.13 -4.49 8.43
N ARG A 74 -21.04 -4.68 9.39
CA ARG A 74 -22.26 -3.88 9.56
C ARG A 74 -21.96 -2.47 10.04
N GLY A 75 -21.06 -2.31 11.00
CA GLY A 75 -20.57 -1.01 11.47
C GLY A 75 -19.91 -0.22 10.34
N TRP A 76 -19.04 -0.86 9.56
CA TRP A 76 -18.42 -0.24 8.38
C TRP A 76 -19.42 0.05 7.25
N GLU A 77 -20.44 -0.79 7.07
CA GLU A 77 -21.55 -0.50 6.16
C GLU A 77 -22.32 0.76 6.59
N ALA A 78 -22.63 0.91 7.88
CA ALA A 78 -23.30 2.08 8.42
C ALA A 78 -22.46 3.35 8.24
N PHE A 79 -21.16 3.29 8.55
CA PHE A 79 -20.20 4.36 8.27
C PHE A 79 -20.21 4.76 6.78
N GLY A 80 -20.09 3.78 5.88
CA GLY A 80 -20.06 4.06 4.45
C GLY A 80 -21.34 4.71 3.94
N ARG A 81 -22.51 4.36 4.50
CA ARG A 81 -23.81 4.95 4.12
C ARG A 81 -23.91 6.40 4.59
N ASP A 82 -23.29 6.72 5.72
CA ASP A 82 -23.16 8.09 6.19
C ASP A 82 -22.22 8.91 5.28
N LEU A 83 -21.09 8.33 4.91
CA LEU A 83 -20.09 8.96 4.05
C LEU A 83 -20.67 9.39 2.70
N VAL A 84 -21.42 8.52 2.01
CA VAL A 84 -22.02 8.90 0.71
C VAL A 84 -23.07 10.01 0.83
N ARG A 85 -23.74 10.13 1.99
CA ARG A 85 -24.68 11.23 2.24
C ARG A 85 -23.95 12.54 2.50
N ASN A 86 -22.89 12.51 3.30
CA ASN A 86 -22.07 13.68 3.58
C ASN A 86 -21.34 14.14 2.30
N ASP A 87 -20.82 13.21 1.49
CA ASP A 87 -20.24 13.50 0.17
C ASP A 87 -21.26 14.14 -0.78
N PHE A 88 -22.46 13.56 -0.89
CA PHE A 88 -23.54 14.13 -1.71
C PHE A 88 -23.92 15.55 -1.28
N GLN A 89 -23.99 15.82 0.03
CA GLN A 89 -24.27 17.16 0.55
C GLN A 89 -23.23 18.18 0.08
N ARG A 90 -21.94 17.81 0.03
CA ARG A 90 -20.88 18.68 -0.50
C ARG A 90 -21.07 18.98 -1.98
N ARG A 91 -21.41 17.96 -2.78
CA ARG A 91 -21.71 18.15 -4.21
C ARG A 91 -22.93 19.05 -4.42
N ALA A 92 -23.97 18.88 -3.62
CA ALA A 92 -25.18 19.71 -3.67
C ALA A 92 -24.88 21.18 -3.32
N LEU A 93 -23.96 21.44 -2.40
CA LEU A 93 -23.52 22.81 -2.07
C LEU A 93 -22.85 23.48 -3.28
N HIS A 94 -21.92 22.80 -3.97
CA HIS A 94 -21.30 23.33 -5.19
C HIS A 94 -22.32 23.53 -6.32
N MET A 95 -23.28 22.63 -6.48
CA MET A 95 -24.36 22.80 -7.45
C MET A 95 -25.21 24.05 -7.16
N ALA A 96 -25.55 24.30 -5.89
CA ALA A 96 -26.26 25.51 -5.48
C ALA A 96 -25.45 26.79 -5.70
N GLN A 97 -24.12 26.69 -5.73
CA GLN A 97 -23.19 27.78 -6.01
C GLN A 97 -22.89 27.94 -7.51
N ASN A 98 -23.52 27.14 -8.38
CA ASN A 98 -23.28 27.11 -9.82
C ASN A 98 -21.83 26.73 -10.18
N GLU A 99 -21.26 25.77 -9.43
CA GLU A 99 -19.92 25.22 -9.58
C GLU A 99 -19.96 23.73 -9.96
N PRO A 100 -20.57 23.35 -11.10
CA PRO A 100 -20.80 21.94 -11.45
C PRO A 100 -19.51 21.13 -11.65
N GLN A 101 -18.38 21.79 -11.96
CA GLN A 101 -17.10 21.11 -12.05
C GLN A 101 -16.57 20.68 -10.68
N LEU A 102 -16.73 21.52 -9.65
CA LEU A 102 -16.36 21.17 -8.28
C LEU A 102 -17.34 20.17 -7.67
N ALA A 103 -18.62 20.23 -8.06
CA ALA A 103 -19.58 19.19 -7.70
C ALA A 103 -19.19 17.81 -8.27
N LEU A 104 -18.58 17.74 -9.46
CA LEU A 104 -18.05 16.49 -10.04
C LEU A 104 -16.75 16.05 -9.35
N ASN A 105 -15.81 16.97 -9.19
CA ASN A 105 -14.49 16.72 -8.63
C ASN A 105 -14.33 17.59 -7.38
N LEU A 106 -14.78 17.04 -6.24
CA LEU A 106 -14.80 17.76 -4.97
C LEU A 106 -13.39 18.20 -4.58
N PRO A 107 -13.22 19.44 -4.08
CA PRO A 107 -11.98 19.86 -3.45
C PRO A 107 -11.58 18.93 -2.30
N ALA A 108 -10.27 18.85 -2.04
CA ALA A 108 -9.73 18.01 -0.97
C ALA A 108 -10.32 18.37 0.40
N ALA A 109 -10.60 19.65 0.64
CA ALA A 109 -11.21 20.14 1.87
C ALA A 109 -12.63 19.58 2.08
N ASP A 110 -13.46 19.55 1.04
CA ASP A 110 -14.83 19.01 1.15
C ASP A 110 -14.83 17.50 1.38
N ILE A 111 -13.87 16.80 0.78
CA ILE A 111 -13.67 15.36 1.01
C ILE A 111 -13.17 15.11 2.43
N GLN A 112 -12.20 15.88 2.93
CA GLN A 112 -11.73 15.82 4.32
C GLN A 112 -12.89 15.99 5.30
N ASP A 113 -13.72 17.02 5.08
CA ASP A 113 -14.84 17.29 5.96
C ASP A 113 -15.89 16.17 5.96
N ALA A 114 -16.24 15.62 4.77
CA ALA A 114 -17.18 14.52 4.66
C ALA A 114 -16.69 13.27 5.40
N HIS A 115 -15.39 12.97 5.30
CA HIS A 115 -14.77 11.87 6.06
C HIS A 115 -14.75 12.16 7.56
N ALA A 116 -14.29 13.35 7.98
CA ALA A 116 -14.21 13.73 9.38
C ALA A 116 -15.57 13.68 10.08
N GLN A 117 -16.65 14.13 9.41
CA GLN A 117 -18.01 14.03 9.92
C GLN A 117 -18.46 12.58 10.10
N SER A 118 -18.20 11.73 9.11
CA SER A 118 -18.61 10.32 9.13
C SER A 118 -17.83 9.51 10.17
N PHE A 119 -16.52 9.74 10.28
CA PHE A 119 -15.66 9.11 11.29
C PHE A 119 -16.02 9.59 12.70
N GLY A 120 -16.24 10.89 12.88
CA GLY A 120 -16.68 11.46 14.15
C GLY A 120 -18.00 10.86 14.65
N LYS A 121 -18.96 10.60 13.76
CA LYS A 121 -20.21 9.90 14.10
C LYS A 121 -19.99 8.44 14.53
N ALA A 122 -18.98 7.79 13.96
CA ALA A 122 -18.53 6.45 14.35
C ALA A 122 -17.63 6.45 15.61
N SER A 123 -17.39 7.63 16.22
CA SER A 123 -16.45 7.81 17.34
C SER A 123 -15.01 7.43 16.98
N ILE A 124 -14.60 7.69 15.74
CA ILE A 124 -13.27 7.42 15.20
C ILE A 124 -12.63 8.76 14.79
N GLY A 125 -11.33 8.93 15.02
CA GLY A 125 -10.58 10.10 14.61
C GLY A 125 -10.50 10.28 13.09
N ALA A 126 -10.46 11.52 12.62
CA ALA A 126 -10.41 11.81 11.18
C ALA A 126 -9.15 11.27 10.48
N ASP A 127 -8.08 11.02 11.23
CA ASP A 127 -6.83 10.42 10.73
C ASP A 127 -6.95 8.92 10.42
N ALA A 128 -8.10 8.28 10.72
CA ALA A 128 -8.46 6.98 10.16
C ALA A 128 -8.66 7.04 8.64
N TRP A 129 -8.92 8.22 8.08
CA TRP A 129 -8.85 8.43 6.64
C TRP A 129 -7.39 8.57 6.20
N THR A 130 -6.89 7.59 5.45
CA THR A 130 -5.46 7.46 5.09
C THR A 130 -4.80 8.74 4.54
N PRO A 131 -5.47 9.55 3.68
CA PRO A 131 -4.91 10.81 3.18
C PRO A 131 -4.85 11.96 4.21
N ASN A 132 -5.64 11.93 5.29
CA ASN A 132 -5.86 13.09 6.16
C ASN A 132 -4.55 13.66 6.73
N ILE A 133 -3.67 12.79 7.23
CA ILE A 133 -2.37 13.16 7.80
C ILE A 133 -1.50 13.87 6.75
N LEU A 134 -1.46 13.34 5.52
CA LEU A 134 -0.67 13.90 4.43
C LEU A 134 -1.20 15.24 3.94
N LEU A 135 -2.53 15.39 3.87
CA LEU A 135 -3.18 16.64 3.52
C LEU A 135 -3.00 17.71 4.61
N ASN A 136 -3.07 17.34 5.89
CA ASN A 136 -2.80 18.24 7.00
C ASN A 136 -1.32 18.68 7.02
N ALA A 137 -0.39 17.78 6.73
CA ALA A 137 1.03 18.13 6.60
C ALA A 137 1.30 19.08 5.41
N ALA A 138 0.64 18.84 4.27
CA ALA A 138 0.72 19.73 3.11
C ALA A 138 0.12 21.11 3.41
N ARG A 139 -1.00 21.15 4.14
CA ARG A 139 -1.64 22.39 4.61
C ARG A 139 -0.71 23.19 5.52
N ALA A 140 -0.09 22.53 6.50
CA ALA A 140 0.85 23.17 7.41
C ALA A 140 2.10 23.71 6.70
N GLY A 141 2.61 22.99 5.69
CA GLY A 141 3.83 23.37 4.99
C GLY A 141 3.65 24.27 3.77
N GLY A 142 2.46 24.33 3.18
CA GLY A 142 2.23 25.02 1.90
C GLY A 142 0.81 25.52 1.64
N GLY A 143 -0.09 25.47 2.62
CA GLY A 143 -1.48 25.94 2.52
C GLY A 143 -2.35 25.12 1.56
N GLU A 144 -3.59 25.58 1.32
CA GLU A 144 -4.56 24.88 0.46
C GLU A 144 -4.05 24.56 -0.97
N PRO A 145 -3.25 25.40 -1.64
CA PRO A 145 -2.71 25.04 -2.95
C PRO A 145 -1.80 23.79 -2.90
N ALA A 146 -1.09 23.57 -1.79
CA ALA A 146 -0.29 22.37 -1.59
C ALA A 146 -1.18 21.16 -1.31
N VAL A 147 -2.26 21.32 -0.54
CA VAL A 147 -3.27 20.28 -0.28
C VAL A 147 -3.84 19.78 -1.61
N GLU A 148 -4.35 20.69 -2.45
CA GLU A 148 -4.94 20.34 -3.74
C GLU A 148 -3.92 19.64 -4.63
N LYS A 149 -2.68 20.12 -4.69
CA LYS A 149 -1.62 19.45 -5.47
C LYS A 149 -1.37 18.02 -4.99
N VAL A 150 -1.29 17.81 -3.68
CA VAL A 150 -1.07 16.48 -3.09
C VAL A 150 -2.26 15.57 -3.37
N TRP A 151 -3.48 16.07 -3.18
CA TRP A 151 -4.71 15.34 -3.48
C TRP A 151 -4.79 14.89 -4.94
N HIS A 152 -4.60 15.81 -5.89
CA HIS A 152 -4.59 15.46 -7.32
C HIS A 152 -3.48 14.46 -7.66
N THR A 153 -2.33 14.51 -6.99
CA THR A 153 -1.26 13.51 -7.17
C THR A 153 -1.69 12.12 -6.68
N MET A 154 -2.45 12.05 -5.58
CA MET A 154 -3.02 10.78 -5.08
C MET A 154 -4.11 10.22 -6.01
N LEU A 155 -4.83 11.09 -6.72
CA LEU A 155 -5.85 10.71 -7.70
C LEU A 155 -5.27 10.28 -9.05
N ASP A 156 -4.16 10.90 -9.48
CA ASP A 156 -3.56 10.66 -10.80
C ASP A 156 -3.09 9.21 -10.94
N SER A 157 -3.76 8.48 -11.83
CA SER A 157 -3.63 7.05 -12.04
C SER A 157 -2.54 6.66 -13.05
N ARG A 158 -1.76 7.63 -13.56
CA ARG A 158 -0.79 7.43 -14.66
C ARG A 158 0.53 6.72 -14.30
N PHE A 159 0.68 6.18 -13.10
CA PHE A 159 1.82 5.32 -12.73
C PHE A 159 1.41 3.84 -12.70
N ILE A 160 1.60 3.17 -13.84
CA ILE A 160 1.55 1.71 -13.95
C ILE A 160 2.83 1.16 -13.29
N GLY A 161 2.72 0.53 -12.12
CA GLY A 161 3.71 -0.48 -11.69
C GLY A 161 4.47 -0.35 -10.36
N VAL A 162 4.13 0.57 -9.45
CA VAL A 162 4.76 0.66 -8.09
C VAL A 162 3.64 0.76 -7.04
N PRO A 163 3.80 0.30 -5.77
CA PRO A 163 2.77 0.49 -4.75
C PRO A 163 2.40 1.98 -4.68
N ARG A 164 1.19 2.32 -5.14
CA ARG A 164 0.66 3.70 -5.26
C ARG A 164 0.89 4.54 -3.99
N LEU A 165 0.77 3.86 -2.85
CA LEU A 165 0.93 4.46 -1.55
C LEU A 165 2.39 4.83 -1.27
N GLY A 166 3.36 4.05 -1.74
CA GLY A 166 4.79 4.30 -1.53
C GLY A 166 5.24 5.63 -2.12
N ASP A 167 5.23 5.79 -3.44
CA ASP A 167 5.88 6.94 -4.10
C ASP A 167 5.25 8.29 -3.74
N THR A 168 3.91 8.36 -3.69
CA THR A 168 3.21 9.60 -3.31
C THR A 168 3.43 9.91 -1.83
N THR A 169 3.35 8.90 -0.95
CA THR A 169 3.57 9.11 0.49
C THR A 169 5.02 9.46 0.77
N TYR A 170 6.00 8.77 0.18
CA TYR A 170 7.42 9.10 0.30
C TYR A 170 7.73 10.50 -0.26
N GLY A 171 7.13 10.88 -1.39
CA GLY A 171 7.28 12.21 -1.96
C GLY A 171 6.72 13.32 -1.08
N VAL A 172 5.49 13.15 -0.55
CA VAL A 172 4.86 14.09 0.37
C VAL A 172 5.61 14.14 1.69
N LEU A 173 5.97 12.98 2.27
CA LEU A 173 6.72 12.90 3.51
C LEU A 173 8.18 13.34 3.37
N GLY A 174 8.75 13.34 2.17
CA GLY A 174 10.05 13.93 1.89
C GLY A 174 9.98 15.45 1.88
N LYS A 175 8.86 16.02 1.41
CA LYS A 175 8.67 17.47 1.27
C LYS A 175 8.05 18.15 2.50
N TYR A 176 7.11 17.48 3.16
CA TYR A 176 6.28 18.00 4.24
C TYR A 176 6.38 17.14 5.52
N GLY A 177 7.31 16.18 5.56
CA GLY A 177 7.42 15.21 6.65
C GLY A 177 7.66 15.83 8.03
N ASP A 178 8.31 17.00 8.08
CA ASP A 178 8.54 17.74 9.34
C ASP A 178 7.22 18.21 10.00
N ASN A 179 6.13 18.25 9.23
CA ASN A 179 4.80 18.60 9.72
C ASN A 179 3.97 17.38 10.13
N VAL A 180 4.54 16.17 10.08
CA VAL A 180 3.89 14.93 10.55
C VAL A 180 4.46 14.57 11.90
N ALA A 181 3.65 14.71 12.95
CA ALA A 181 4.09 14.54 14.35
C ALA A 181 4.76 13.18 14.62
N ASP A 182 4.23 12.09 14.07
CA ASP A 182 4.85 10.76 14.13
C ASP A 182 4.88 10.08 12.75
N LYS A 183 5.81 10.54 11.91
CA LYS A 183 6.03 9.98 10.57
C LYS A 183 6.38 8.48 10.62
N GLY A 184 7.04 8.02 11.68
CA GLY A 184 7.45 6.61 11.83
C GLY A 184 6.27 5.72 12.12
N GLU A 185 5.41 6.13 13.05
CA GLU A 185 4.16 5.44 13.39
C GLU A 185 3.22 5.37 12.18
N TYR A 186 3.00 6.48 11.48
CA TYR A 186 2.16 6.53 10.28
C TYR A 186 2.64 5.55 9.20
N MET A 187 3.94 5.57 8.87
CA MET A 187 4.51 4.64 7.90
C MET A 187 4.41 3.18 8.36
N GLY A 188 4.64 2.93 9.65
CA GLY A 188 4.47 1.60 10.23
C GLY A 188 3.03 1.10 10.15
N ALA A 189 2.04 1.97 10.38
CA ALA A 189 0.62 1.66 10.26
C ALA A 189 0.23 1.32 8.82
N LEU A 190 0.71 2.09 7.83
CA LEU A 190 0.49 1.81 6.42
C LEU A 190 1.07 0.45 5.99
N ILE A 191 2.30 0.13 6.41
CA ILE A 191 2.92 -1.17 6.11
C ILE A 191 2.13 -2.33 6.75
N ARG A 192 1.63 -2.15 7.98
CA ARG A 192 0.76 -3.15 8.63
C ARG A 192 -0.57 -3.31 7.88
N ALA A 193 -1.17 -2.20 7.45
CA ALA A 193 -2.40 -2.21 6.68
C ALA A 193 -2.24 -2.90 5.32
N GLU A 194 -1.12 -2.66 4.62
CA GLU A 194 -0.79 -3.33 3.35
C GLU A 194 -0.62 -4.84 3.52
N ARG A 195 0.10 -5.28 4.57
CA ARG A 195 0.19 -6.72 4.88
C ARG A 195 -1.16 -7.34 5.19
N THR A 196 -2.00 -6.65 5.95
CA THR A 196 -3.36 -7.13 6.28
C THR A 196 -4.23 -7.22 5.03
N ALA A 197 -4.15 -6.19 4.17
CA ALA A 197 -4.87 -6.11 2.91
C ALA A 197 -4.53 -7.27 1.96
N ALA A 198 -3.27 -7.70 1.92
CA ALA A 198 -2.82 -8.83 1.09
C ALA A 198 -3.52 -10.16 1.40
N PHE A 199 -4.04 -10.33 2.63
CA PHE A 199 -4.80 -11.51 3.02
C PHE A 199 -6.33 -11.27 3.03
N SER A 200 -6.77 -10.03 2.83
CA SER A 200 -8.19 -9.69 2.80
C SER A 200 -8.88 -10.19 1.52
N SER A 201 -10.16 -10.58 1.63
CA SER A 201 -10.98 -10.97 0.47
C SER A 201 -11.71 -9.78 -0.12
N SER A 202 -12.01 -9.85 -1.41
CA SER A 202 -13.07 -9.03 -2.00
C SER A 202 -14.40 -9.19 -1.24
N TYR A 203 -15.16 -8.11 -1.14
CA TYR A 203 -16.51 -8.11 -0.56
C TYR A 203 -17.60 -8.52 -1.56
N VAL A 204 -17.23 -8.80 -2.80
CA VAL A 204 -18.16 -9.14 -3.89
C VAL A 204 -18.74 -10.54 -3.71
N ASP A 205 -17.95 -11.47 -3.19
CA ASP A 205 -18.41 -12.83 -2.88
C ASP A 205 -18.91 -12.89 -1.41
N PRO A 206 -20.21 -13.13 -1.18
CA PRO A 206 -20.79 -13.23 0.15
C PRO A 206 -20.46 -14.56 0.84
N ASP A 207 -20.12 -15.60 0.07
CA ASP A 207 -19.87 -16.93 0.59
C ASP A 207 -18.40 -17.15 0.97
N HIS A 208 -17.51 -16.19 0.67
CA HIS A 208 -16.09 -16.23 1.01
C HIS A 208 -15.67 -15.04 1.88
N ILE A 209 -15.19 -15.29 3.10
CA ILE A 209 -14.75 -14.25 4.04
C ILE A 209 -13.34 -14.58 4.52
N ASN A 210 -12.40 -13.65 4.36
CA ASN A 210 -11.06 -13.78 4.93
C ASN A 210 -10.93 -12.94 6.20
N ARG A 211 -10.27 -13.50 7.22
CA ARG A 211 -9.82 -12.80 8.43
C ARG A 211 -8.38 -13.22 8.70
N ASP A 212 -7.44 -12.31 8.47
CA ASP A 212 -6.00 -12.60 8.51
C ASP A 212 -5.68 -13.83 7.64
N ILE A 213 -4.96 -14.81 8.18
CA ILE A 213 -4.61 -16.06 7.50
C ILE A 213 -5.77 -17.06 7.41
N ASN A 214 -6.92 -16.78 8.05
CA ASN A 214 -8.05 -17.70 8.05
C ASN A 214 -9.02 -17.33 6.93
N HIS A 215 -9.41 -18.33 6.15
CA HIS A 215 -10.46 -18.22 5.16
C HIS A 215 -11.68 -18.98 5.62
N TYR A 216 -12.84 -18.42 5.35
CA TYR A 216 -14.13 -19.02 5.67
C TYR A 216 -14.97 -19.13 4.40
N GLU A 217 -15.48 -20.32 4.12
CA GLU A 217 -16.39 -20.60 3.02
C GLU A 217 -17.74 -21.07 3.57
N TYR A 218 -18.82 -20.48 3.06
CA TYR A 218 -20.18 -20.85 3.40
C TYR A 218 -20.71 -21.94 2.46
N ASP A 219 -21.05 -23.10 3.00
CA ASP A 219 -21.75 -24.13 2.24
C ASP A 219 -23.27 -23.98 2.39
N ALA A 220 -23.92 -23.58 1.29
CA ALA A 220 -25.38 -23.44 1.24
C ALA A 220 -26.13 -24.76 1.49
N ARG A 221 -25.53 -25.92 1.22
CA ARG A 221 -26.18 -27.23 1.41
C ARG A 221 -26.25 -27.61 2.88
N SER A 222 -25.13 -27.49 3.60
CA SER A 222 -25.06 -27.79 5.03
C SER A 222 -25.42 -26.61 5.92
N ARG A 223 -25.61 -25.42 5.33
CA ARG A 223 -25.87 -24.14 6.01
C ARG A 223 -24.84 -23.86 7.11
N GLY A 224 -23.57 -24.11 6.79
CA GLY A 224 -22.47 -24.04 7.74
C GLY A 224 -21.22 -23.43 7.12
N TRP A 225 -20.32 -22.98 7.99
CA TRP A 225 -19.03 -22.43 7.61
C TRP A 225 -17.94 -23.48 7.73
N THR A 226 -17.01 -23.45 6.78
CA THR A 226 -15.78 -24.22 6.81
C THR A 226 -14.61 -23.23 6.83
N SER A 227 -13.66 -23.43 7.74
CA SER A 227 -12.43 -22.67 7.78
C SER A 227 -11.28 -23.45 7.15
N TYR A 228 -10.41 -22.75 6.45
CA TYR A 228 -9.12 -23.25 6.02
C TYR A 228 -8.07 -22.17 6.27
N VAL A 229 -6.90 -22.58 6.74
CA VAL A 229 -5.78 -21.65 6.92
C VAL A 229 -5.10 -21.48 5.58
N ASN A 230 -4.88 -20.23 5.17
CA ASN A 230 -3.91 -19.88 4.14
C ASN A 230 -2.50 -20.10 4.67
N THR A 231 -2.14 -21.35 4.86
CA THR A 231 -0.74 -21.70 4.71
C THR A 231 -0.60 -21.96 3.22
N ASP A 232 0.04 -21.05 2.49
CA ASP A 232 0.45 -21.26 1.10
C ASP A 232 1.49 -22.42 1.04
N VAL A 233 1.04 -23.63 1.35
CA VAL A 233 1.67 -24.92 1.06
C VAL A 233 0.86 -25.67 0.00
N ALA A 234 -0.09 -25.00 -0.66
CA ALA A 234 -0.72 -25.47 -1.89
C ALA A 234 0.33 -25.70 -2.99
N GLU A 235 1.46 -24.97 -2.99
CA GLU A 235 2.63 -25.19 -3.86
C GLU A 235 3.27 -26.59 -3.64
N PHE A 236 3.02 -27.24 -2.50
CA PHE A 236 3.54 -28.56 -2.11
C PHE A 236 2.49 -29.69 -2.13
N GLY A 237 1.26 -29.43 -2.61
CA GLY A 237 0.22 -30.45 -2.75
C GLY A 237 -0.48 -30.87 -1.45
N PHE A 238 -0.26 -30.15 -0.34
CA PHE A 238 -1.01 -30.34 0.89
C PHE A 238 -2.23 -29.41 0.90
N ARG A 239 -3.45 -29.98 0.96
CA ARG A 239 -4.62 -29.18 1.34
C ARG A 239 -4.55 -28.96 2.85
N SER A 240 -4.53 -27.71 3.29
CA SER A 240 -4.78 -27.38 4.69
C SER A 240 -6.07 -28.10 5.13
N PRO A 241 -6.07 -28.81 6.26
CA PRO A 241 -7.29 -29.44 6.77
C PRO A 241 -8.39 -28.39 6.85
N SER A 242 -9.49 -28.64 6.14
CA SER A 242 -10.68 -27.81 6.24
C SER A 242 -11.42 -28.22 7.51
N GLU A 243 -11.66 -27.28 8.41
CA GLU A 243 -12.36 -27.55 9.67
C GLU A 243 -13.75 -26.93 9.62
N ARG A 244 -14.75 -27.63 10.15
CA ARG A 244 -16.07 -27.03 10.32
C ARG A 244 -15.97 -25.98 11.41
N VAL A 245 -16.45 -24.77 11.13
CA VAL A 245 -16.55 -23.73 12.17
C VAL A 245 -17.68 -24.11 13.12
N THR A 246 -17.35 -24.25 14.41
CA THR A 246 -18.31 -24.63 15.45
C THR A 246 -18.52 -23.55 16.51
N ASP A 247 -17.64 -22.55 16.60
CA ASP A 247 -17.77 -21.45 17.56
C ASP A 247 -19.04 -20.62 17.25
N PRO A 248 -20.03 -20.57 18.16
CA PRO A 248 -21.26 -19.81 17.94
C PRO A 248 -21.04 -18.30 17.79
N ALA A 249 -19.99 -17.73 18.38
CA ALA A 249 -19.70 -16.30 18.25
C ALA A 249 -19.18 -15.98 16.84
N LEU A 250 -18.18 -16.73 16.38
CA LEU A 250 -17.65 -16.62 15.03
C LEU A 250 -18.71 -16.92 13.95
N ILE A 251 -19.57 -17.92 14.14
CA ILE A 251 -20.67 -18.20 13.19
C ILE A 251 -21.61 -17.00 13.08
N ARG A 252 -21.92 -16.31 14.19
CA ARG A 252 -22.77 -15.11 14.14
C ARG A 252 -22.09 -13.98 13.38
N ASP A 253 -20.80 -13.72 13.63
CA ASP A 253 -20.03 -12.70 12.90
C ASP A 253 -20.00 -12.98 11.39
N LEU A 254 -19.65 -14.20 11.00
CA LEU A 254 -19.58 -14.60 9.59
C LEU A 254 -20.96 -14.51 8.90
N ASN A 255 -22.04 -14.91 9.59
CA ASN A 255 -23.39 -14.79 9.06
C ASN A 255 -23.81 -13.33 8.88
N ASP A 256 -23.51 -12.45 9.83
CA ASP A 256 -23.81 -11.02 9.72
C ASP A 256 -23.03 -10.38 8.55
N ALA A 257 -21.72 -10.64 8.46
CA ALA A 257 -20.89 -10.20 7.34
C ALA A 257 -21.43 -10.69 5.99
N ARG A 258 -21.81 -11.97 5.90
CA ARG A 258 -22.46 -12.53 4.71
C ARG A 258 -23.79 -11.85 4.38
N GLU A 259 -24.61 -11.56 5.38
CA GLU A 259 -25.87 -10.83 5.21
C GLU A 259 -25.62 -9.41 4.67
N VAL A 260 -24.61 -8.70 5.19
CA VAL A 260 -24.16 -7.41 4.65
C VAL A 260 -23.81 -7.51 3.17
N ARG A 261 -23.03 -8.51 2.77
CA ARG A 261 -22.61 -8.67 1.37
C ARG A 261 -23.78 -9.04 0.45
N LEU A 262 -24.72 -9.85 0.92
CA LEU A 262 -25.97 -10.13 0.19
C LEU A 262 -26.84 -8.88 0.03
N GLU A 263 -26.97 -8.06 1.08
CA GLU A 263 -27.65 -6.76 0.99
C GLU A 263 -26.98 -5.87 -0.05
N ARG A 264 -25.64 -5.80 -0.06
CA ARG A 264 -24.87 -5.04 -1.06
C ARG A 264 -25.15 -5.53 -2.47
N GLN A 265 -25.09 -6.85 -2.72
CA GLN A 265 -25.42 -7.43 -4.03
C GLN A 265 -26.85 -7.08 -4.46
N HIS A 266 -27.83 -7.18 -3.55
CA HIS A 266 -29.21 -6.83 -3.83
C HIS A 266 -29.37 -5.34 -4.17
N MET A 267 -28.65 -4.46 -3.46
CA MET A 267 -28.65 -3.01 -3.74
C MET A 267 -27.92 -2.69 -5.04
N ALA A 268 -26.81 -3.36 -5.35
CA ALA A 268 -26.09 -3.20 -6.60
C ALA A 268 -26.97 -3.55 -7.82
N ALA A 269 -27.94 -4.46 -7.68
CA ALA A 269 -28.91 -4.75 -8.74
C ALA A 269 -29.95 -3.63 -8.96
N LYS A 270 -30.15 -2.73 -7.99
CA LYS A 270 -31.10 -1.60 -8.07
C LYS A 270 -30.47 -0.40 -8.77
N VAL A 271 -30.46 -0.45 -10.10
CA VAL A 271 -29.98 0.65 -10.96
C VAL A 271 -31.08 1.70 -11.12
N HIS A 272 -30.74 2.98 -10.94
CA HIS A 272 -31.65 4.08 -11.21
C HIS A 272 -32.07 4.05 -12.70
N PRO A 273 -33.34 4.27 -13.07
CA PRO A 273 -33.82 4.15 -14.45
C PRO A 273 -33.02 5.00 -15.45
N ASP A 274 -32.60 6.19 -15.00
CA ASP A 274 -31.85 7.16 -15.78
C ASP A 274 -30.33 7.00 -15.74
N ASP A 275 -29.80 6.07 -14.95
CA ASP A 275 -28.36 5.82 -14.88
C ASP A 275 -27.88 5.07 -16.15
N PRO A 276 -27.00 5.69 -16.96
CA PRO A 276 -26.46 5.04 -18.15
C PRO A 276 -25.35 4.01 -17.82
N TYR A 277 -24.74 4.08 -16.63
CA TYR A 277 -23.58 3.28 -16.23
C TYR A 277 -24.02 1.99 -15.51
N ARG A 278 -24.63 1.09 -16.29
CA ARG A 278 -25.17 -0.18 -15.77
C ARG A 278 -24.09 -1.15 -15.31
N GLU A 279 -22.94 -1.15 -15.96
CA GLU A 279 -21.79 -1.96 -15.58
C GLU A 279 -21.01 -1.29 -14.45
N ILE A 280 -20.51 -2.09 -13.53
CA ILE A 280 -19.64 -1.61 -12.46
C ILE A 280 -18.24 -1.42 -13.05
N ALA A 281 -17.68 -0.22 -12.90
CA ALA A 281 -16.33 0.10 -13.33
C ALA A 281 -15.35 -0.89 -12.67
N GLN A 282 -14.44 -1.42 -13.49
CA GLN A 282 -13.39 -2.27 -12.95
C GLN A 282 -12.46 -1.43 -12.09
N SER A 283 -12.33 -1.84 -10.83
CA SER A 283 -11.34 -1.29 -9.92
C SER A 283 -9.96 -1.39 -10.59
N PRO A 284 -9.15 -0.31 -10.59
CA PRO A 284 -7.83 -0.34 -11.19
C PRO A 284 -6.95 -1.28 -10.36
N HIS A 285 -6.75 -2.47 -10.91
CA HIS A 285 -5.86 -3.48 -10.39
C HIS A 285 -4.42 -2.99 -10.49
N THR A 286 -3.66 -3.03 -9.40
CA THR A 286 -2.21 -2.87 -9.49
C THR A 286 -1.62 -4.16 -10.06
N VAL A 287 -0.39 -4.13 -10.59
CA VAL A 287 0.27 -5.33 -11.15
C VAL A 287 0.41 -6.46 -10.09
N ALA A 288 0.14 -6.18 -8.81
CA ALA A 288 0.05 -7.16 -7.73
C ALA A 288 -1.27 -7.98 -7.71
N ASP A 289 -2.31 -7.58 -8.45
CA ASP A 289 -3.62 -8.27 -8.49
C ASP A 289 -3.71 -9.35 -9.58
N THR A 290 -2.66 -9.53 -10.39
CA THR A 290 -2.47 -10.69 -11.27
C THR A 290 -1.49 -11.63 -10.55
N THR A 291 -1.81 -12.85 -10.12
CA THR A 291 -2.60 -13.90 -10.76
C THR A 291 -2.85 -15.09 -9.81
N ALA A 292 -3.96 -15.80 -10.01
CA ALA A 292 -4.05 -17.25 -9.80
C ALA A 292 -2.91 -18.00 -10.56
N PRO A 293 -2.39 -19.13 -10.06
CA PRO A 293 -1.16 -19.71 -10.57
C PRO A 293 -1.29 -20.18 -12.03
N LYS A 294 -0.56 -19.53 -12.94
CA LYS A 294 -0.25 -20.06 -14.27
C LYS A 294 1.09 -20.78 -14.21
N SER A 295 1.20 -21.92 -14.87
CA SER A 295 2.45 -22.67 -14.99
C SER A 295 3.58 -21.79 -15.54
N PRO A 296 4.82 -21.91 -15.04
CA PRO A 296 5.92 -21.01 -15.40
C PRO A 296 6.32 -21.16 -16.88
N SER A 297 6.42 -20.04 -17.59
CA SER A 297 6.93 -19.96 -18.97
C SER A 297 8.47 -19.96 -18.98
N VAL A 298 9.09 -20.40 -20.08
CA VAL A 298 10.57 -20.46 -20.23
C VAL A 298 11.24 -19.08 -20.03
N ASP A 299 10.55 -17.99 -20.40
CA ASP A 299 11.03 -16.62 -20.25
C ASP A 299 11.19 -16.19 -18.77
N SER A 300 10.30 -16.65 -17.89
CA SER A 300 10.35 -16.32 -16.45
C SER A 300 11.58 -16.89 -15.74
N THR A 301 12.06 -18.07 -16.16
CA THR A 301 13.23 -18.70 -15.55
C THR A 301 14.52 -17.98 -15.96
N VAL A 302 14.61 -17.54 -17.21
CA VAL A 302 15.76 -16.77 -17.71
C VAL A 302 15.85 -15.41 -17.01
N LEU A 303 14.71 -14.75 -16.84
CA LEU A 303 14.64 -13.45 -16.17
C LEU A 303 14.92 -13.56 -14.66
N ALA A 304 14.44 -14.62 -13.99
CA ALA A 304 14.74 -14.86 -12.58
C ALA A 304 16.24 -15.05 -12.35
N ARG A 305 16.90 -15.77 -13.26
CA ARG A 305 18.35 -16.00 -13.24
C ARG A 305 19.17 -14.73 -13.48
N SER A 306 18.60 -13.66 -14.05
CA SER A 306 19.35 -12.41 -14.28
C SER A 306 19.56 -11.58 -13.01
N VAL A 307 18.86 -11.88 -11.91
CA VAL A 307 19.04 -11.19 -10.61
C VAL A 307 20.46 -11.40 -10.08
N ASP A 308 20.91 -12.65 -10.05
CA ASP A 308 22.29 -13.06 -9.76
C ASP A 308 22.47 -14.50 -10.25
N PRO A 309 23.11 -14.75 -11.41
CA PRO A 309 23.13 -16.08 -12.00
C PRO A 309 23.78 -17.15 -11.12
N ALA A 310 24.85 -16.80 -10.40
CA ALA A 310 25.60 -17.75 -9.59
C ALA A 310 24.84 -18.12 -8.30
N LEU A 311 24.22 -17.13 -7.67
CA LEU A 311 23.42 -17.33 -6.47
C LEU A 311 22.09 -18.02 -6.79
N TYR A 312 21.48 -17.69 -7.92
CA TYR A 312 20.27 -18.35 -8.42
C TYR A 312 20.48 -19.85 -8.65
N ASP A 313 21.57 -20.22 -9.34
CA ASP A 313 21.88 -21.63 -9.61
C ASP A 313 22.17 -22.41 -8.32
N ASP A 314 22.85 -21.80 -7.33
CA ASP A 314 23.13 -22.41 -6.02
C ASP A 314 21.85 -22.59 -5.17
N LEU A 315 20.97 -21.58 -5.15
CA LEU A 315 19.67 -21.67 -4.45
C LEU A 315 18.75 -22.68 -5.11
N ARG A 316 18.70 -22.74 -6.44
CA ARG A 316 17.89 -23.70 -7.19
C ARG A 316 18.26 -25.15 -6.86
N ALA A 317 19.54 -25.42 -6.63
CA ALA A 317 20.02 -26.75 -6.27
C ALA A 317 19.72 -27.16 -4.82
N ARG A 318 19.42 -26.19 -3.93
CA ARG A 318 19.24 -26.40 -2.49
C ARG A 318 17.78 -26.31 -2.04
N LEU A 319 16.97 -25.55 -2.77
CA LEU A 319 15.55 -25.44 -2.52
C LEU A 319 14.78 -26.62 -3.14
N PRO A 320 13.62 -27.00 -2.59
CA PRO A 320 12.86 -28.16 -3.07
C PRO A 320 12.48 -28.05 -4.56
N GLU A 321 12.51 -29.20 -5.24
CA GLU A 321 11.96 -29.35 -6.59
C GLU A 321 10.48 -28.93 -6.60
N GLY A 322 10.15 -27.88 -7.38
CA GLY A 322 8.80 -27.30 -7.42
C GLY A 322 8.72 -25.82 -7.00
N THR A 323 9.79 -25.26 -6.42
CA THR A 323 9.86 -23.82 -6.11
C THR A 323 9.63 -22.96 -7.35
N SER A 324 8.61 -22.08 -7.32
CA SER A 324 8.30 -21.17 -8.42
C SER A 324 9.47 -20.23 -8.80
N PRO A 325 9.58 -19.80 -10.07
CA PRO A 325 10.58 -18.82 -10.49
C PRO A 325 10.51 -17.50 -9.71
N ASP A 326 9.30 -17.05 -9.36
CA ASP A 326 9.05 -15.84 -8.57
C ASP A 326 9.68 -15.95 -7.17
N ARG A 327 9.41 -17.05 -6.45
CA ARG A 327 10.01 -17.29 -5.14
C ARG A 327 11.52 -17.43 -5.21
N LEU A 328 12.02 -18.16 -6.20
CA LEU A 328 13.45 -18.34 -6.38
C LEU A 328 14.17 -17.02 -6.68
N ALA A 329 13.55 -16.14 -7.48
CA ALA A 329 14.05 -14.79 -7.71
C ALA A 329 14.07 -13.96 -6.42
N GLN A 330 12.98 -13.95 -5.66
CA GLN A 330 12.87 -13.20 -4.39
C GLN A 330 13.95 -13.63 -3.39
N VAL A 331 14.13 -14.94 -3.23
CA VAL A 331 15.14 -15.52 -2.33
C VAL A 331 16.55 -15.18 -2.80
N THR A 332 16.78 -15.20 -4.12
CA THR A 332 18.06 -14.78 -4.73
C THR A 332 18.35 -13.32 -4.43
N LEU A 333 17.37 -12.42 -4.58
CA LEU A 333 17.54 -11.01 -4.27
C LEU A 333 17.81 -10.77 -2.78
N ALA A 334 17.08 -11.42 -1.88
CA ALA A 334 17.26 -11.27 -0.44
C ALA A 334 18.66 -11.74 0.02
N ALA A 335 19.15 -12.86 -0.53
CA ALA A 335 20.49 -13.34 -0.28
C ALA A 335 21.56 -12.35 -0.81
N ARG A 336 21.37 -11.81 -2.02
CA ARG A 336 22.25 -10.77 -2.59
C ARG A 336 22.28 -9.49 -1.74
N GLN A 337 21.14 -9.05 -1.23
CA GLN A 337 21.04 -7.86 -0.37
C GLN A 337 21.72 -8.05 1.00
N ALA A 338 21.83 -9.30 1.46
CA ALA A 338 22.59 -9.67 2.65
C ALA A 338 24.07 -9.97 2.35
N ASP A 339 24.57 -9.60 1.16
CA ASP A 339 25.94 -9.85 0.67
C ASP A 339 26.34 -11.35 0.63
N ILE A 340 25.36 -12.25 0.52
CA ILE A 340 25.60 -13.68 0.32
C ILE A 340 25.81 -13.94 -1.18
N ARG A 341 26.93 -14.57 -1.54
CA ARG A 341 27.30 -14.86 -2.93
C ARG A 341 27.05 -16.33 -3.28
N GLY A 342 26.97 -16.63 -4.58
CA GLY A 342 26.87 -18.00 -5.07
C GLY A 342 28.05 -18.86 -4.58
N GLY A 343 27.75 -20.00 -3.94
CA GLY A 343 28.73 -20.88 -3.31
C GLY A 343 29.04 -20.55 -1.84
N ASP A 344 28.50 -19.46 -1.29
CA ASP A 344 28.70 -19.07 0.11
C ASP A 344 27.54 -19.51 1.04
N ILE A 345 26.45 -20.05 0.49
CA ILE A 345 25.32 -20.57 1.28
C ILE A 345 25.77 -21.80 2.10
N GLN A 346 25.76 -21.66 3.42
CA GLN A 346 26.09 -22.74 4.37
C GLN A 346 24.86 -23.50 4.85
N GLY A 347 23.72 -22.83 4.94
CA GLY A 347 22.48 -23.45 5.41
C GLY A 347 21.24 -22.66 5.07
N ILE A 348 20.15 -23.39 4.86
CA ILE A 348 18.80 -22.85 4.67
C ILE A 348 17.92 -23.56 5.71
N SER A 349 17.19 -22.79 6.50
CA SER A 349 16.31 -23.31 7.54
C SER A 349 14.96 -22.60 7.51
N LEU A 350 13.92 -23.31 7.89
CA LEU A 350 12.58 -22.74 8.06
C LEU A 350 12.34 -22.50 9.54
N GLN A 351 11.99 -21.28 9.90
CA GLN A 351 11.67 -20.87 11.26
C GLN A 351 10.18 -20.54 11.36
N ASN A 352 9.53 -21.09 12.39
CA ASN A 352 8.10 -20.89 12.71
C ASN A 352 7.17 -21.15 11.51
N ASP A 353 7.56 -22.04 10.60
CA ASP A 353 6.83 -22.43 9.40
C ASP A 353 6.49 -21.30 8.41
N SER A 354 7.01 -20.08 8.64
CA SER A 354 6.72 -18.89 7.83
C SER A 354 7.98 -18.16 7.34
N THR A 355 9.15 -18.45 7.91
CA THR A 355 10.35 -17.63 7.68
C THR A 355 11.51 -18.48 7.19
N LEU A 356 11.87 -18.31 5.92
CA LEU A 356 13.07 -18.89 5.35
C LEU A 356 14.29 -18.08 5.78
N LEU A 357 15.17 -18.70 6.55
CA LEU A 357 16.43 -18.13 7.01
C LEU A 357 17.59 -18.76 6.27
N MET A 358 18.40 -17.93 5.62
CA MET A 358 19.59 -18.32 4.88
C MET A 358 20.84 -17.80 5.59
N HIS A 359 21.85 -18.68 5.68
CA HIS A 359 23.13 -18.38 6.32
C HIS A 359 24.26 -18.46 5.29
N GLY A 360 25.05 -17.39 5.20
CA GLY A 360 26.27 -17.34 4.40
C GLY A 360 27.50 -17.86 5.15
N ARG A 361 28.67 -17.70 4.52
CA ARG A 361 29.95 -18.20 5.04
C ARG A 361 30.52 -17.33 6.16
N HIS A 362 30.25 -16.02 6.16
CA HIS A 362 30.84 -15.09 7.12
C HIS A 362 29.90 -14.85 8.32
N PRO A 363 30.46 -14.59 9.52
CA PRO A 363 29.66 -14.21 10.68
C PRO A 363 28.87 -12.92 10.41
N GLY A 364 27.53 -13.02 10.40
CA GLY A 364 26.64 -11.90 10.12
C GLY A 364 25.84 -12.04 8.82
N ASP A 365 26.27 -12.91 7.91
CA ASP A 365 25.60 -13.19 6.63
C ASP A 365 24.25 -13.89 6.87
N ARG A 366 23.18 -13.10 6.99
CA ARG A 366 21.83 -13.60 7.27
C ARG A 366 20.84 -12.92 6.36
N ALA A 367 20.20 -13.73 5.52
CA ALA A 367 19.05 -13.29 4.74
C ALA A 367 17.78 -13.96 5.28
N VAL A 368 16.72 -13.18 5.36
CA VAL A 368 15.43 -13.60 5.90
C VAL A 368 14.39 -13.32 4.83
N VAL A 369 13.63 -14.34 4.48
CA VAL A 369 12.51 -14.24 3.54
C VAL A 369 11.28 -14.79 4.23
N ASP A 370 10.27 -13.94 4.36
CA ASP A 370 8.96 -14.39 4.81
C ASP A 370 8.28 -15.14 3.66
N ILE A 371 8.16 -16.46 3.82
CA ILE A 371 7.53 -17.34 2.84
C ILE A 371 6.02 -17.45 3.04
N SER A 372 5.46 -16.86 4.10
CA SER A 372 4.00 -16.74 4.29
C SER A 372 3.38 -15.61 3.46
N THR A 373 4.20 -14.81 2.78
CA THR A 373 3.77 -13.78 1.83
C THR A 373 3.96 -14.27 0.39
N PRO A 374 3.02 -14.03 -0.55
CA PRO A 374 3.23 -14.34 -1.95
C PRO A 374 4.52 -13.67 -2.48
N PRO A 375 5.34 -14.37 -3.28
CA PRO A 375 6.56 -13.78 -3.79
C PRO A 375 6.22 -12.68 -4.81
N PRO A 376 7.00 -11.59 -4.88
CA PRO A 376 6.92 -10.67 -6.01
C PRO A 376 7.22 -11.43 -7.30
N THR A 377 6.62 -11.00 -8.39
CA THR A 377 6.90 -11.57 -9.72
C THR A 377 8.39 -11.46 -10.05
N VAL A 378 8.89 -12.34 -10.93
CA VAL A 378 10.25 -12.25 -11.45
C VAL A 378 10.55 -10.86 -11.99
N GLU A 379 9.64 -10.26 -12.77
CA GLU A 379 9.80 -8.91 -13.33
C GLU A 379 9.99 -7.84 -12.23
N GLN A 380 9.14 -7.88 -11.20
CA GLN A 380 9.25 -6.98 -10.04
C GLN A 380 10.56 -7.19 -9.29
N THR A 381 10.98 -8.44 -9.13
CA THR A 381 12.22 -8.78 -8.45
C THR A 381 13.45 -8.28 -9.22
N VAL A 382 13.46 -8.40 -10.55
CA VAL A 382 14.51 -7.85 -11.40
C VAL A 382 14.52 -6.31 -11.34
N ALA A 383 13.35 -5.67 -11.34
CA ALA A 383 13.24 -4.23 -11.16
C ALA A 383 13.83 -3.79 -9.80
N HIS A 384 13.52 -4.49 -8.71
CA HIS A 384 14.09 -4.23 -7.39
C HIS A 384 15.61 -4.46 -7.35
N ALA A 385 16.10 -5.53 -7.99
CA ALA A 385 17.54 -5.81 -8.09
C ALA A 385 18.30 -4.69 -8.81
N ASN A 386 17.74 -4.18 -9.90
CA ASN A 386 18.32 -3.07 -10.67
C ASN A 386 18.28 -1.75 -9.88
N ALA A 387 17.17 -1.45 -9.20
CA ALA A 387 17.06 -0.27 -8.35
C ALA A 387 18.06 -0.31 -7.20
N TYR A 388 18.22 -1.44 -6.53
CA TYR A 388 19.19 -1.65 -5.46
C TYR A 388 20.64 -1.46 -5.95
N ALA A 389 20.97 -2.03 -7.11
CA ALA A 389 22.29 -1.85 -7.73
C ALA A 389 22.56 -0.37 -8.11
N GLY A 390 21.53 0.33 -8.62
CA GLY A 390 21.60 1.77 -8.90
C GLY A 390 21.84 2.60 -7.65
N GLN A 391 21.13 2.31 -6.55
CA GLN A 391 21.28 3.00 -5.27
C GLN A 391 22.67 2.79 -4.65
N GLN A 392 23.19 1.55 -4.66
CA GLN A 392 24.56 1.28 -4.20
C GLN A 392 25.59 2.06 -5.00
N THR A 393 25.43 2.12 -6.32
CA THR A 393 26.35 2.87 -7.19
C THR A 393 26.35 4.36 -6.87
N GLN A 394 25.16 4.94 -6.62
CA GLN A 394 25.03 6.35 -6.24
C GLN A 394 25.62 6.63 -4.86
N GLN A 395 25.39 5.77 -3.86
CA GLN A 395 25.99 5.91 -2.53
C GLN A 395 27.51 5.80 -2.59
N TRP A 396 28.06 4.85 -3.36
CA TRP A 396 29.50 4.74 -3.54
C TRP A 396 30.09 5.96 -4.25
N ALA A 397 29.40 6.50 -5.26
CA ALA A 397 29.85 7.73 -5.92
C ALA A 397 29.87 8.93 -4.95
N GLN A 398 28.84 9.07 -4.11
CA GLN A 398 28.78 10.11 -3.08
C GLN A 398 29.90 9.96 -2.04
N PHE A 399 30.12 8.75 -1.53
CA PHE A 399 31.20 8.47 -0.57
C PHE A 399 32.58 8.79 -1.15
N HIS A 400 32.82 8.44 -2.42
CA HIS A 400 34.07 8.79 -3.09
C HIS A 400 34.22 10.30 -3.29
N SER A 401 33.12 11.02 -3.61
CA SER A 401 33.17 12.49 -3.71
C SER A 401 33.45 13.16 -2.37
N GLU A 402 32.84 12.69 -1.28
CA GLU A 402 33.11 13.21 0.07
C GLU A 402 34.55 12.96 0.51
N GLN A 403 35.10 11.77 0.22
CA GLN A 403 36.51 11.50 0.52
C GLN A 403 37.46 12.42 -0.26
N GLN A 404 37.18 12.67 -1.55
CA GLN A 404 37.99 13.59 -2.35
C GLN A 404 37.91 15.02 -1.85
N GLU A 405 36.74 15.47 -1.39
CA GLU A 405 36.59 16.79 -0.78
C GLU A 405 37.33 16.91 0.56
N ILE A 406 37.28 15.87 1.40
CA ILE A 406 38.02 15.81 2.67
C ILE A 406 39.53 15.83 2.41
N GLU A 407 40.02 15.03 1.46
CA GLU A 407 41.44 15.03 1.07
C GLU A 407 41.87 16.37 0.47
N ALA A 408 41.05 16.99 -0.38
CA ALA A 408 41.33 18.30 -0.95
C ALA A 408 41.38 19.41 0.12
N GLN A 409 40.46 19.39 1.10
CA GLN A 409 40.47 20.31 2.24
C GLN A 409 41.70 20.09 3.12
N ALA A 410 42.07 18.84 3.41
CA ALA A 410 43.25 18.52 4.18
C ALA A 410 44.55 19.00 3.48
N GLN A 411 44.63 18.85 2.15
CA GLN A 411 45.76 19.34 1.36
C GLN A 411 45.81 20.88 1.34
N GLN A 412 44.68 21.57 1.22
CA GLN A 412 44.63 23.04 1.31
C GLN A 412 45.05 23.54 2.69
N GLN A 413 44.59 22.90 3.77
CA GLN A 413 45.02 23.25 5.13
C GLN A 413 46.52 23.02 5.33
N ALA A 414 47.07 21.91 4.82
CA ALA A 414 48.49 21.62 4.88
C ALA A 414 49.34 22.66 4.11
N GLN A 415 48.88 23.10 2.93
CA GLN A 415 49.55 24.15 2.14
C GLN A 415 49.47 25.53 2.82
N THR A 416 48.35 25.84 3.47
CA THR A 416 48.18 27.10 4.22
C THR A 416 49.09 27.15 5.46
N GLN A 417 49.29 26.00 6.13
CA GLN A 417 50.23 25.87 7.25
C GLN A 417 51.71 25.94 6.82
N THR A 418 52.07 25.43 5.65
CA THR A 418 53.44 25.54 5.12
C THR A 418 53.76 26.96 4.61
N GLN A 419 52.79 27.69 4.07
CA GLN A 419 52.96 29.11 3.69
C GLN A 419 53.09 30.03 4.91
N THR A 420 52.42 29.73 6.03
CA THR A 420 52.55 30.52 7.27
C THR A 420 53.86 30.26 8.02
N GLN A 421 54.40 29.03 7.98
CA GLN A 421 55.72 28.73 8.57
C GLN A 421 56.90 29.25 7.75
N SER A 422 56.76 29.39 6.42
CA SER A 422 57.84 29.91 5.57
C SER A 422 57.99 31.44 5.59
N GLN A 423 57.02 32.18 6.12
CA GLN A 423 57.13 33.63 6.38
C GLN A 423 57.64 34.00 7.77
N SER A 424 57.84 33.03 8.67
CA SER A 424 58.25 33.26 10.06
C SER A 424 59.60 32.58 10.38
N GLY A 425 60.62 32.85 9.55
CA GLY A 425 62.04 32.59 9.85
C GLY A 425 62.73 33.85 10.41
N PRO A 426 63.67 33.72 11.38
CA PRO A 426 63.93 34.75 12.39
C PRO A 426 64.93 35.83 11.97
N ALA A 427 64.57 37.10 12.18
CA ALA A 427 65.52 38.20 12.27
C ALA A 427 66.09 38.28 13.70
N MET A 428 67.17 37.54 13.96
CA MET A 428 67.98 37.72 15.18
C MET A 428 69.01 38.83 14.96
N SER A 429 68.75 39.99 15.56
CA SER A 429 69.77 40.98 15.94
C SER A 429 69.64 41.20 17.45
N GLY A 430 70.72 40.99 18.21
CA GLY A 430 70.80 41.30 19.65
C GLY A 430 70.86 42.81 19.92
N PRO A 431 71.39 43.31 21.07
CA PRO A 431 71.89 42.62 22.27
C PRO A 431 71.49 43.29 23.62
N ARG A 432 72.06 42.77 24.73
CA ARG A 432 72.30 43.39 26.08
C ARG A 432 71.06 43.60 26.98
N MET A 433 71.12 43.64 28.31
CA MET A 433 72.10 43.48 29.40
C MET A 433 71.25 43.47 30.70
N GLY A 434 71.75 42.84 31.78
CA GLY A 434 71.21 43.01 33.14
C GLY A 434 71.16 41.73 33.92
#